data_AF-A0A0J1GW45-F1
#
_entry.id   AF-A0A0J1GW45-F1
#
_cell.length_a   1.000
_cell.length_b   1.000
_cell.length_c   1.000
_cell.angle_alpha   90.00
_cell.angle_beta   90.00
_cell.angle_gamma   90.00
#
_symmetry.space_group_name_H-M   'P 1'
#
loop_
_entity.id
_entity.type
_entity.pdbx_description
1 polymer ?
#
loop_
_entity_poly.entity_id
_entity_poly.type
_entity_poly.pdbx_seq_one_letter_code
_entity_poly.pdbx_strand_id
1 'polypeptide(L)'
;MKSIITKVKQFLLTPYGKAYLVFITLTKLYLVYKWALNHVKSFSADLFELMGASVIIGESIGTLSFTAICGYFTLTTIINIFRSTPKSVVPS
;
A
#
# COMPACT_ATOMS: atom_id res chain seq x y z
N MET A 1 -33.13 -0.08 12.93
CA MET A 1 -31.66 0.10 12.83
C MET A 1 -30.84 -1.18 13.03
N LYS A 2 -31.10 -2.04 14.02
CA LYS A 2 -30.33 -3.30 14.23
C LYS A 2 -30.26 -4.22 13.00
N SER A 3 -31.33 -4.30 12.20
CA SER A 3 -31.41 -5.16 11.00
C SER A 3 -30.41 -4.81 9.89
N ILE A 4 -30.15 -3.52 9.65
CA ILE A 4 -29.25 -3.07 8.57
C ILE A 4 -27.80 -3.39 8.90
N ILE A 5 -27.38 -3.16 10.16
CA ILE A 5 -26.03 -3.48 10.63
C ILE A 5 -25.76 -4.98 10.55
N THR A 6 -26.74 -5.82 10.89
CA THR A 6 -26.60 -7.28 10.77
C THR A 6 -26.50 -7.73 9.32
N LYS A 7 -27.28 -7.13 8.40
CA LYS A 7 -27.18 -7.40 6.96
C LYS A 7 -25.85 -6.96 6.36
N VAL A 8 -25.33 -5.80 6.77
CA VAL A 8 -24.00 -5.34 6.36
C VAL A 8 -22.92 -6.28 6.90
N LYS A 9 -22.99 -6.71 8.17
CA LYS A 9 -22.07 -7.71 8.73
C LYS A 9 -22.14 -9.04 7.98
N GLN A 10 -23.33 -9.52 7.64
CA GLN A 10 -23.50 -10.74 6.84
C GLN A 10 -22.93 -10.57 5.44
N PHE A 11 -23.14 -9.41 4.79
CA PHE A 11 -22.55 -9.11 3.48
C PHE A 11 -21.02 -9.12 3.55
N LEU A 12 -20.41 -8.48 4.55
CA LEU A 12 -18.96 -8.45 4.75
C LEU A 12 -18.35 -9.84 5.00
N LEU A 13 -19.13 -10.81 5.49
CA LEU A 13 -18.70 -12.19 5.68
C LEU A 13 -18.73 -13.02 4.38
N THR A 14 -19.50 -12.59 3.36
CA THR A 14 -19.50 -13.24 2.04
C THR A 14 -18.17 -13.03 1.30
N PRO A 15 -17.80 -13.92 0.35
CA PRO A 15 -16.61 -13.72 -0.47
C PRO A 15 -16.61 -12.36 -1.20
N TYR A 16 -17.78 -11.87 -1.64
CA TYR A 16 -17.92 -10.56 -2.26
C TYR A 16 -17.67 -9.40 -1.29
N GLY A 17 -18.16 -9.49 -0.05
CA GLY A 17 -17.91 -8.49 0.97
C GLY A 17 -16.45 -8.45 1.42
N LYS A 18 -15.79 -9.61 1.50
CA LYS A 18 -14.34 -9.68 1.74
C LYS A 18 -13.54 -9.08 0.60
N ALA A 19 -13.90 -9.37 -0.66
CA ALA A 19 -13.29 -8.75 -1.83
C ALA A 19 -13.48 -7.22 -1.82
N TYR A 20 -14.66 -6.75 -1.42
CA TYR A 20 -14.95 -5.32 -1.28
C TYR A 20 -14.09 -4.64 -0.19
N LEU A 21 -13.87 -5.30 0.95
CA LEU A 21 -12.96 -4.80 1.99
C LEU A 21 -11.51 -4.72 1.49
N VAL A 22 -11.05 -5.75 0.77
CA VAL A 22 -9.72 -5.74 0.14
C VAL A 22 -9.62 -4.60 -0.86
N PHE A 23 -10.63 -4.41 -1.69
CA PHE A 23 -10.69 -3.33 -2.68
C PHE A 23 -10.60 -1.96 -2.03
N ILE A 24 -11.43 -1.67 -1.01
CA ILE A 24 -11.37 -0.41 -0.26
C ILE A 24 -9.99 -0.19 0.36
N THR A 25 -9.40 -1.24 0.92
CA THR A 25 -8.08 -1.15 1.56
C THR A 25 -7.00 -0.81 0.53
N LEU A 26 -7.02 -1.45 -0.65
CA LEU A 26 -6.12 -1.12 -1.76
C LEU A 26 -6.34 0.30 -2.28
N THR A 27 -7.60 0.76 -2.41
CA THR A 27 -7.89 2.13 -2.83
C THR A 27 -7.34 3.16 -1.83
N LYS A 28 -7.51 2.93 -0.53
CA LYS A 28 -6.95 3.80 0.51
C LYS A 28 -5.42 3.80 0.47
N LEU A 29 -4.82 2.62 0.32
CA LEU A 29 -3.37 2.48 0.21
C LEU A 29 -2.83 3.23 -1.02
N TYR A 30 -3.54 3.15 -2.14
CA TYR A 30 -3.20 3.91 -3.36
C TYR A 30 -3.29 5.43 -3.16
N LEU A 31 -4.32 5.92 -2.46
CA LEU A 31 -4.44 7.35 -2.15
C LEU A 31 -3.28 7.85 -1.27
N VAL A 32 -2.92 7.08 -0.24
CA VAL A 32 -1.76 7.39 0.62
C VAL A 32 -0.47 7.36 -0.19
N TYR A 33 -0.28 6.34 -1.04
CA TYR A 33 0.87 6.25 -1.94
C TYR A 33 0.96 7.47 -2.85
N LYS A 34 -0.14 7.86 -3.50
CA LYS A 34 -0.17 9.02 -4.41
C LYS A 34 0.14 10.33 -3.68
N TRP A 35 -0.40 10.50 -2.47
CA TRP A 35 -0.09 11.66 -1.63
C TRP A 35 1.40 11.73 -1.28
N ALA A 36 1.97 10.61 -0.80
CA ALA A 36 3.38 10.54 -0.46
C ALA A 36 4.29 10.72 -1.69
N LEU A 37 3.92 10.15 -2.84
CA LEU A 37 4.67 10.29 -4.08
C LEU A 37 4.75 11.75 -4.53
N ASN A 38 3.66 12.52 -4.41
CA ASN A 38 3.68 13.95 -4.73
C ASN A 38 4.64 14.72 -3.83
N HIS A 39 4.69 14.37 -2.54
CA HIS A 39 5.62 14.99 -1.59
C HIS A 39 7.07 14.65 -1.94
N VAL A 40 7.37 13.38 -2.24
CA VAL A 40 8.72 12.96 -2.64
C VAL A 40 9.16 13.61 -3.94
N LYS A 41 8.25 13.75 -4.92
CA LYS A 41 8.54 14.49 -6.16
C LYS A 41 9.02 15.91 -5.87
N SER A 42 8.24 16.69 -5.11
CA SER A 42 8.62 18.05 -4.73
C SER A 42 9.94 18.09 -3.96
N PHE A 43 10.09 17.22 -2.97
CA PHE A 43 11.31 17.18 -2.15
C PHE A 43 12.57 16.83 -2.96
N SER A 44 12.46 15.87 -3.88
CA SER A 44 13.57 15.46 -4.75
C SER A 44 13.89 16.51 -5.82
N ALA A 45 12.89 17.21 -6.34
CA ALA A 45 13.05 18.40 -7.17
C ALA A 45 13.89 19.46 -6.45
N ASP A 46 13.47 19.86 -5.24
CA ASP A 46 14.12 20.92 -4.45
C ASP A 46 15.58 20.56 -4.10
N LEU A 47 15.84 19.29 -3.75
CA LEU A 47 17.19 18.80 -3.48
C LEU A 47 18.11 18.87 -4.70
N PHE A 48 17.59 18.50 -5.88
CA PHE A 48 18.38 18.55 -7.11
C PHE A 48 18.62 19.98 -7.56
N GLU A 49 17.63 20.87 -7.39
CA GLU A 49 17.79 22.30 -7.64
C GLU A 49 18.89 22.90 -6.76
N LEU A 50 18.89 22.58 -5.46
CA LEU A 50 19.90 23.05 -4.51
C LEU A 50 21.32 22.56 -4.83
N MET A 51 21.44 21.40 -5.45
CA MET A 51 22.72 20.85 -5.94
C MET A 51 23.15 21.40 -7.31
N GLY A 52 22.35 22.29 -7.93
CA GLY A 52 22.59 22.79 -9.28
C GLY A 52 22.34 21.76 -10.40
N ALA A 53 21.61 20.69 -10.08
CA ALA A 53 21.20 19.65 -11.02
C ALA A 53 19.78 19.91 -11.58
N SER A 54 19.38 19.14 -12.59
CA SER A 54 18.06 19.29 -13.20
C SER A 54 16.94 18.80 -12.28
N VAL A 55 15.97 19.68 -12.03
CA VAL A 55 14.72 19.42 -11.27
C VAL A 55 13.97 18.20 -11.84
N ILE A 56 13.86 18.10 -13.16
CA ILE A 56 13.13 17.02 -13.86
C ILE A 56 13.78 15.65 -13.57
N ILE A 57 15.12 15.62 -13.50
CA ILE A 57 15.87 14.41 -13.16
C ILE A 57 15.64 14.06 -11.69
N GLY A 58 15.65 15.05 -10.80
CA GLY A 58 15.34 14.89 -9.37
C GLY A 58 13.97 14.26 -9.14
N GLU A 59 12.92 14.82 -9.75
CA GLU A 59 11.55 14.27 -9.66
C GLU A 59 11.46 12.82 -10.16
N SER A 60 12.14 12.52 -11.27
CA SER A 60 12.13 11.19 -11.88
C SER A 60 12.82 10.16 -10.99
N ILE A 61 14.00 10.50 -10.45
CA ILE A 61 14.75 9.64 -9.54
C ILE A 61 14.00 9.45 -8.22
N GLY A 62 13.47 10.52 -7.64
CA GLY A 62 12.65 10.46 -6.43
C GLY A 62 11.41 9.58 -6.61
N THR A 63 10.73 9.72 -7.75
CA THR A 63 9.59 8.86 -8.11
C THR A 63 9.97 7.40 -8.24
N LEU A 64 11.03 7.09 -8.99
CA LEU A 64 11.49 5.72 -9.23
C LEU A 64 11.91 5.04 -7.94
N SER A 65 12.76 5.71 -7.16
CA SER A 65 13.28 5.19 -5.89
C SER A 65 12.15 4.95 -4.87
N PHE A 66 11.24 5.92 -4.71
CA PHE A 66 10.10 5.77 -3.82
C PHE A 66 9.16 4.63 -4.25
N THR A 67 8.85 4.55 -5.55
CA THR A 67 8.02 3.47 -6.11
C THR A 67 8.66 2.10 -5.85
N ALA A 68 9.98 1.97 -6.06
CA ALA A 68 10.71 0.73 -5.84
C ALA A 68 10.69 0.31 -4.37
N ILE A 69 10.89 1.25 -3.43
CA ILE A 69 10.84 0.99 -1.99
C ILE A 69 9.43 0.56 -1.56
N CYS A 70 8.39 1.29 -1.97
CA CYS A 70 7.01 0.93 -1.66
C CYS A 70 6.63 -0.44 -2.25
N GLY A 71 7.06 -0.72 -3.49
CA GLY A 71 6.85 -2.01 -4.14
C GLY A 71 7.53 -3.15 -3.39
N TYR A 72 8.80 -2.96 -2.99
CA TYR A 72 9.55 -3.94 -2.20
C TYR A 72 8.81 -4.30 -0.90
N PHE A 73 8.47 -3.31 -0.07
CA PHE A 73 7.77 -3.57 1.18
C PHE A 73 6.39 -4.18 0.98
N THR A 74 5.65 -3.73 -0.03
CA THR A 74 4.34 -4.31 -0.37
C THR A 74 4.47 -5.78 -0.74
N LEU A 75 5.44 -6.14 -1.59
CA LEU A 75 5.71 -7.52 -1.95
C LEU A 75 6.16 -8.34 -0.75
N THR A 76 7.06 -7.83 0.09
CA THR A 76 7.49 -8.52 1.32
C THR A 76 6.31 -8.78 2.25
N THR A 77 5.41 -7.81 2.44
CA THR A 77 4.20 -7.98 3.25
C THR A 77 3.25 -9.00 2.63
N ILE A 78 3.00 -8.93 1.32
CA ILE A 78 2.16 -9.90 0.60
C ILE A 78 2.75 -11.30 0.76
N ILE A 79 4.04 -11.48 0.49
CA ILE A 79 4.73 -12.76 0.65
C ILE A 79 4.57 -13.25 2.10
N ASN A 80 4.78 -12.41 3.11
CA ASN A 80 4.62 -12.82 4.51
C ASN A 80 3.18 -13.19 4.88
N ILE A 81 2.16 -12.58 4.26
CA ILE A 81 0.76 -12.96 4.44
C ILE A 81 0.46 -14.33 3.81
N PHE A 82 1.00 -14.60 2.62
CA PHE A 82 0.77 -15.85 1.89
C PHE A 82 1.72 -16.98 2.28
N ARG A 83 2.86 -16.66 2.91
CA ARG A 83 3.77 -17.63 3.50
C ARG A 83 3.09 -18.16 4.75
N SER A 84 2.26 -19.18 4.55
CA SER A 84 1.59 -19.94 5.59
C SER A 84 2.54 -20.12 6.77
N THR A 85 2.18 -19.58 7.94
CA THR A 85 2.86 -19.95 9.18
C THR A 85 2.84 -21.47 9.20
N PRO A 86 4.00 -22.18 9.23
CA PRO A 86 3.95 -23.61 9.46
C PRO A 86 3.19 -23.77 10.78
N LYS A 87 2.03 -24.42 10.74
CA LYS A 87 1.37 -24.87 11.96
C LYS A 87 2.45 -25.58 12.75
N SER A 88 2.89 -24.98 13.86
CA SER A 88 3.72 -25.67 14.84
C SER A 88 2.90 -26.88 15.23
N VAL A 89 3.25 -28.03 14.66
CA VAL A 89 2.79 -29.33 15.12
C VAL A 89 3.47 -29.47 16.46
N VAL A 90 2.79 -29.05 17.52
CA VAL A 90 3.17 -29.38 18.89
C VAL A 90 3.14 -30.91 18.95
N PRO A 91 4.29 -31.59 19.12
CA PRO A 91 4.27 -33.02 19.37
C PRO A 91 3.70 -33.20 20.79
N SER A 92 2.57 -33.90 20.86
CA SER A 92 1.98 -34.47 22.07
C SER A 92 2.88 -35.54 22.67
#